data_AF-A0A8J7KXA0-F1
#
_entry.id   AF-A0A8J7KXA0-F1
#
_cell.length_a   1.000
_cell.length_b   1.000
_cell.length_c   1.000
_cell.angle_alpha   90.00
_cell.angle_beta   90.00
_cell.angle_gamma   90.00
#
_symmetry.space_group_name_H-M   'P 1'
#
loop_
_entity.id
_entity.type
_entity.pdbx_description
1 polymer ?
#
loop_
_entity_poly.entity_id
_entity_poly.type
_entity_poly.pdbx_seq_one_letter_code
_entity_poly.pdbx_strand_id
1 'polypeptide(L)'
;MTDSKIKELEKKRQELDREAQEIERELIEFAKKSRQEERQELEREQLELIQRRMSINNIEQRDDRYANSILDVLPEVELSEDQIETMITDVRLTISGGSDYLVDDQTAMSIESTIYDALLRSSTFRRAVIYSLSQDRHRRFFNHNTVLTEIYYVNHYTPRNRSSYEGISSETIRASNSSSIPVQAAIVCRSEARDRHQRLVFIPIVPNLESIYFPFWQRVLIHEIIHAITNAGDPRNRYEERLGPTEIITDRIINEMEIFSRHPDVPLHYASYFSPVRGELGQSLIYVSLIDALNRNRDNNGRDTTTIVNRLSTIHQRITFEEANPGMEYPGVAQHNEGSFSRCPGDNEINITSTFFSGAEASNFKRSIFCTKDINAFFGKKIYLTKWHLKKYHLLSVHECISRVIRAGLVQRKNFKSWKEWYNTFNWKVMLFGRGIFDYGKKQRSDPSSALFMFDDGSFAVGISNLDFEDKCFEKYNDMISGDAYGQAYFDKNGRPVAIAITSIGSGLIGMGWSFVYKDGQWDYESQDDWDERLFFNKTDSLDQYSPKFSIKENDVTKKSEVKPDLTKTEL
;
A
#
# COMPACT_ATOMS: atom_id res chain seq x y z
N MET A 1 49.83 -26.28 -40.50
CA MET A 1 49.86 -25.24 -39.46
C MET A 1 50.26 -25.92 -38.16
N THR A 2 51.29 -25.45 -37.48
CA THR A 2 51.79 -26.04 -36.22
C THR A 2 50.83 -25.72 -35.06
N ASP A 3 50.65 -26.64 -34.11
CA ASP A 3 49.79 -26.47 -32.92
C ASP A 3 50.05 -25.17 -32.14
N SER A 4 51.29 -24.67 -32.20
CA SER A 4 51.67 -23.36 -31.65
C SER A 4 50.87 -22.20 -32.25
N LYS A 5 50.64 -22.23 -33.57
CA LYS A 5 49.94 -21.17 -34.31
C LYS A 5 48.43 -21.19 -34.05
N ILE A 6 47.87 -22.37 -33.75
CA ILE A 6 46.46 -22.53 -33.35
C ILE A 6 46.26 -21.95 -31.95
N LYS A 7 47.14 -22.27 -30.98
CA LYS A 7 47.08 -21.70 -29.63
C LYS A 7 47.25 -20.18 -29.61
N GLU A 8 48.12 -19.65 -30.46
CA GLU A 8 48.30 -18.19 -30.60
C GLU A 8 47.03 -17.52 -31.14
N LEU A 9 46.37 -18.13 -32.13
CA LEU A 9 45.10 -17.63 -32.68
C LEU A 9 43.95 -17.75 -31.68
N GLU A 10 43.87 -18.82 -30.89
CA GLU A 10 42.87 -18.98 -29.83
C GLU A 10 43.06 -17.94 -28.72
N LYS A 11 44.29 -17.68 -28.30
CA LYS A 11 44.59 -16.63 -27.33
C LYS A 11 44.18 -15.25 -27.86
N LYS A 12 44.51 -14.95 -29.12
CA LYS A 12 44.14 -13.69 -29.77
C LYS A 12 42.63 -13.54 -29.93
N ARG A 13 41.91 -14.63 -30.20
CA ARG A 13 40.44 -14.65 -30.22
C ARG A 13 39.84 -14.36 -28.84
N GLN A 14 40.36 -15.00 -27.79
CA GLN A 14 39.89 -14.75 -26.41
C GLN A 14 40.14 -13.30 -25.96
N GLU A 15 41.25 -12.70 -26.39
CA GLU A 15 41.59 -11.31 -26.12
C GLU A 15 40.63 -10.35 -26.84
N LEU A 16 40.35 -10.60 -28.12
CA LEU A 16 39.34 -9.86 -28.89
C LEU A 16 37.92 -10.01 -28.34
N ASP A 17 37.52 -11.21 -27.90
CA ASP A 17 36.21 -11.44 -27.29
C ASP A 17 36.08 -10.68 -25.96
N ARG A 18 37.17 -10.57 -25.20
CA ARG A 18 37.21 -9.79 -23.95
C ARG A 18 37.13 -8.28 -24.22
N GLU A 19 37.88 -7.77 -25.19
CA GLU A 19 37.80 -6.36 -25.60
C GLU A 19 36.41 -6.01 -26.12
N ALA A 20 35.77 -6.90 -26.90
CA ALA A 20 34.41 -6.70 -27.38
C ALA A 20 33.38 -6.61 -26.23
N GLN A 21 33.50 -7.46 -25.22
CA GLN A 21 32.64 -7.41 -24.02
C GLN A 21 32.86 -6.15 -23.18
N GLU A 22 34.09 -5.63 -23.13
CA GLU A 22 34.42 -4.40 -22.42
C GLU A 22 33.81 -3.18 -23.13
N ILE A 23 33.96 -3.10 -24.46
CA ILE A 23 33.34 -2.07 -25.30
C ILE A 23 31.81 -2.11 -25.20
N GLU A 24 31.20 -3.30 -25.20
CA GLU A 24 29.75 -3.44 -25.06
C GLU A 24 29.26 -2.91 -23.68
N ARG A 25 29.99 -3.20 -22.60
CA ARG A 25 29.67 -2.65 -21.27
C ARG A 25 29.80 -1.13 -21.23
N GLU A 26 30.87 -0.59 -21.80
CA GLU A 26 31.07 0.87 -21.87
C GLU A 26 29.98 1.56 -22.68
N LEU A 27 29.56 0.99 -23.80
CA LEU A 27 28.45 1.50 -24.61
C LEU A 27 27.11 1.46 -23.85
N ILE A 28 26.84 0.41 -23.08
CA ILE A 28 25.64 0.30 -22.24
C ILE A 28 25.67 1.35 -21.11
N GLU A 29 26.81 1.52 -20.43
CA GLU A 29 27.01 2.56 -19.41
C GLU A 29 26.83 3.96 -19.99
N PHE A 30 27.45 4.25 -21.14
CA PHE A 30 27.33 5.52 -21.84
C PHE A 30 25.88 5.81 -22.25
N ALA A 31 25.19 4.82 -22.83
CA ALA A 31 23.79 4.97 -23.22
C ALA A 31 22.86 5.18 -22.01
N LYS A 32 23.13 4.54 -20.87
CA LYS A 32 22.40 4.79 -19.62
C LYS A 32 22.62 6.22 -19.12
N LYS A 33 23.88 6.66 -19.10
CA LYS A 33 24.26 8.00 -18.65
C LYS A 33 23.66 9.09 -19.55
N SER A 34 23.76 8.93 -20.86
CA SER A 34 23.20 9.88 -21.84
C SER A 34 21.68 10.00 -21.73
N ARG A 35 20.94 8.88 -21.60
CA ARG A 35 19.48 8.93 -21.36
C ARG A 35 19.14 9.57 -20.01
N GLN A 36 19.97 9.39 -19.00
CA GLN A 36 19.78 10.02 -17.69
C GLN A 36 20.00 11.54 -17.77
N GLU A 37 20.97 12.00 -18.53
CA GLU A 37 21.25 13.43 -18.76
C GLU A 37 20.14 14.10 -19.57
N GLU A 38 19.69 13.49 -20.68
CA GLU A 38 18.59 14.01 -21.50
C GLU A 38 17.27 14.11 -20.70
N ARG A 39 16.99 13.10 -19.86
CA ARG A 39 15.86 13.12 -18.95
C ARG A 39 15.96 14.27 -17.93
N GLN A 40 17.15 14.51 -17.37
CA GLN A 40 17.37 15.61 -16.43
C GLN A 40 17.21 16.99 -17.08
N GLU A 41 17.59 17.14 -18.34
CA GLU A 41 17.45 18.39 -19.08
C GLU A 41 15.98 18.70 -19.40
N LEU A 42 15.21 17.71 -19.87
CA LEU A 42 13.76 17.85 -20.07
C LEU A 42 13.03 18.22 -18.78
N GLU A 43 13.42 17.62 -17.66
CA GLU A 43 12.87 17.92 -16.33
C GLU A 43 13.19 19.37 -15.89
N ARG A 44 14.37 19.89 -16.22
CA ARG A 44 14.73 21.29 -15.94
C ARG A 44 13.93 22.28 -16.78
N GLU A 45 13.76 22.02 -18.06
CA GLU A 45 12.96 22.89 -18.94
C GLU A 45 11.49 22.93 -18.49
N GLN A 46 10.94 21.79 -18.08
CA GLN A 46 9.62 21.73 -17.47
C GLN A 46 9.55 22.60 -16.21
N LEU A 47 10.53 22.52 -15.30
CA LEU A 47 10.60 23.33 -14.08
C LEU A 47 10.62 24.84 -14.36
N GLU A 48 11.42 25.30 -15.32
CA GLU A 48 11.46 26.72 -15.67
C GLU A 48 10.13 27.21 -16.23
N LEU A 49 9.45 26.38 -17.04
CA LEU A 49 8.14 26.69 -17.60
C LEU A 49 7.07 26.75 -16.51
N ILE A 50 7.15 25.85 -15.52
CA ILE A 50 6.29 25.86 -14.33
C ILE A 50 6.46 27.18 -13.56
N GLN A 51 7.70 27.55 -13.24
CA GLN A 51 8.01 28.74 -12.45
C GLN A 51 7.51 30.03 -13.11
N ARG A 52 7.66 30.15 -14.44
CA ARG A 52 7.17 31.32 -15.19
C ARG A 52 5.65 31.46 -15.08
N ARG A 53 4.89 30.37 -15.16
CA ARG A 53 3.42 30.40 -15.07
C ARG A 53 2.91 30.76 -13.66
N MET A 54 3.61 30.33 -12.61
CA MET A 54 3.20 30.60 -11.22
C MET A 54 3.39 32.06 -10.77
N SER A 55 4.32 32.79 -11.40
CA SER A 55 4.57 34.21 -11.07
C SER A 55 3.42 35.18 -11.40
N ILE A 56 2.35 34.68 -12.04
CA ILE A 56 1.32 35.52 -12.69
C ILE A 56 0.07 35.75 -11.81
N ASN A 57 -0.17 34.97 -10.75
CA ASN A 57 -1.42 35.04 -9.98
C ASN A 57 -1.20 35.29 -8.48
N ASN A 58 -1.40 36.53 -8.02
CA ASN A 58 -1.41 36.87 -6.60
C ASN A 58 -2.79 36.56 -5.98
N ILE A 59 -3.14 35.27 -5.90
CA ILE A 59 -4.38 34.78 -5.28
C ILE A 59 -4.10 34.46 -3.81
N GLU A 60 -4.94 34.95 -2.90
CA GLU A 60 -4.80 34.65 -1.47
C GLU A 60 -4.98 33.14 -1.21
N GLN A 61 -4.09 32.55 -0.40
CA GLN A 61 -4.08 31.10 -0.09
C GLN A 61 -5.36 30.55 0.54
N ARG A 62 -6.23 31.44 1.08
CA ARG A 62 -7.51 31.08 1.69
C ARG A 62 -8.71 31.33 0.78
N ASP A 63 -8.51 31.89 -0.42
CA ASP A 63 -9.54 32.10 -1.43
C ASP A 63 -9.80 30.79 -2.18
N ASP A 64 -11.06 30.43 -2.42
CA ASP A 64 -11.43 29.19 -3.13
C ASP A 64 -10.78 29.10 -4.52
N ARG A 65 -10.53 30.24 -5.18
CA ARG A 65 -9.81 30.31 -6.47
C ARG A 65 -8.38 29.80 -6.38
N TYR A 66 -7.79 29.79 -5.19
CA TYR A 66 -6.45 29.24 -4.97
C TYR A 66 -6.39 27.74 -5.30
N ALA A 67 -7.48 26.99 -5.11
CA ALA A 67 -7.56 25.59 -5.49
C ALA A 67 -7.36 25.40 -7.00
N ASN A 68 -8.06 26.17 -7.83
CA ASN A 68 -7.87 26.12 -9.28
C ASN A 68 -6.46 26.60 -9.66
N SER A 69 -5.93 27.60 -8.97
CA SER A 69 -4.55 28.06 -9.18
C SER A 69 -3.47 27.03 -8.80
N ILE A 70 -3.80 25.96 -8.08
CA ILE A 70 -2.91 24.81 -7.85
C ILE A 70 -3.08 23.79 -8.97
N LEU A 71 -4.33 23.50 -9.35
CA LEU A 71 -4.67 22.40 -10.25
C LEU A 71 -4.50 22.73 -11.74
N ASP A 72 -4.56 24.01 -12.10
CA ASP A 72 -4.50 24.50 -13.50
C ASP A 72 -3.08 24.83 -13.95
N VAL A 73 -2.10 24.86 -13.04
CA VAL A 73 -0.74 25.34 -13.39
C VAL A 73 -0.11 24.46 -14.46
N LEU A 74 -0.43 23.15 -14.49
CA LEU A 74 0.30 22.15 -15.27
C LEU A 74 -0.55 20.96 -15.72
N PRO A 75 -1.50 21.15 -16.65
CA PRO A 75 -2.27 20.02 -17.18
C PRO A 75 -1.42 18.99 -17.95
N GLU A 76 -0.19 19.35 -18.37
CA GLU A 76 0.67 18.55 -19.24
C GLU A 76 1.76 17.76 -18.51
N VAL A 77 1.98 18.02 -17.22
CA VAL A 77 3.03 17.33 -16.42
C VAL A 77 2.38 16.21 -15.62
N GLU A 78 2.87 14.97 -15.80
CA GLU A 78 2.42 13.79 -15.04
C GLU A 78 3.59 13.11 -14.35
N LEU A 79 3.31 12.51 -13.18
CA LEU A 79 4.27 11.66 -12.47
C LEU A 79 4.36 10.30 -13.16
N SER A 80 5.58 9.83 -13.44
CA SER A 80 5.80 8.48 -13.95
C SER A 80 5.55 7.41 -12.88
N GLU A 81 5.30 6.16 -13.29
CA GLU A 81 5.14 5.04 -12.35
C GLU A 81 6.34 4.87 -11.42
N ASP A 82 7.57 5.00 -11.95
CA ASP A 82 8.79 4.90 -11.15
C ASP A 82 8.88 6.06 -10.13
N GLN A 83 8.42 7.26 -10.49
CA GLN A 83 8.37 8.37 -9.54
C GLN A 83 7.37 8.08 -8.42
N ILE A 84 6.16 7.60 -8.75
CA ILE A 84 5.16 7.22 -7.74
C ILE A 84 5.71 6.13 -6.81
N GLU A 85 6.40 5.11 -7.33
CA GLU A 85 6.99 4.05 -6.51
C GLU A 85 8.09 4.58 -5.58
N THR A 86 8.98 5.44 -6.08
CA THR A 86 9.99 6.10 -5.23
C THR A 86 9.32 6.91 -4.13
N MET A 87 8.29 7.71 -4.46
CA MET A 87 7.55 8.51 -3.49
C MET A 87 6.94 7.68 -2.36
N ILE A 88 6.43 6.47 -2.67
CA ILE A 88 5.82 5.60 -1.66
C ILE A 88 6.88 4.94 -0.79
N THR A 89 8.01 4.56 -1.38
CA THR A 89 9.18 4.08 -0.61
C THR A 89 9.63 5.14 0.38
N ASP A 90 9.74 6.37 -0.09
CA ASP A 90 10.13 7.56 0.65
C ASP A 90 9.14 7.89 1.79
N VAL A 91 7.83 7.83 1.53
CA VAL A 91 6.76 7.96 2.54
C VAL A 91 6.89 6.89 3.62
N ARG A 92 7.09 5.62 3.23
CA ARG A 92 7.27 4.50 4.18
C ARG A 92 8.49 4.70 5.09
N LEU A 93 9.61 5.17 4.52
CA LEU A 93 10.81 5.47 5.28
C LEU A 93 10.58 6.62 6.26
N THR A 94 9.88 7.66 5.84
CA THR A 94 9.52 8.81 6.68
C THR A 94 8.62 8.39 7.85
N ILE A 95 7.59 7.59 7.59
CA ILE A 95 6.71 7.04 8.63
C ILE A 95 7.51 6.15 9.60
N SER A 96 8.43 5.34 9.08
CA SER A 96 9.31 4.49 9.91
C SER A 96 10.25 5.31 10.79
N GLY A 97 10.83 6.39 10.27
CA GLY A 97 11.70 7.29 11.02
C GLY A 97 10.92 8.13 12.06
N GLY A 98 9.68 8.48 11.74
CA GLY A 98 8.75 9.21 12.62
C GLY A 98 7.94 8.33 13.57
N SER A 99 8.24 7.03 13.68
CA SER A 99 7.48 6.06 14.48
C SER A 99 7.26 6.49 15.92
N ASP A 100 8.20 7.24 16.49
CA ASP A 100 8.15 7.77 17.85
C ASP A 100 6.95 8.71 18.13
N TYR A 101 6.34 9.26 17.09
CA TYR A 101 5.19 10.16 17.16
C TYR A 101 3.85 9.47 16.87
N LEU A 102 3.89 8.18 16.53
CA LEU A 102 2.72 7.36 16.25
C LEU A 102 2.39 6.45 17.42
N VAL A 103 1.09 6.19 17.59
CA VAL A 103 0.58 5.36 18.68
C VAL A 103 0.72 3.88 18.38
N ASP A 104 0.44 3.47 17.14
CA ASP A 104 0.51 2.07 16.70
C ASP A 104 0.87 1.91 15.23
N ASP A 105 1.17 0.66 14.87
CA ASP A 105 1.54 0.20 13.53
C ASP A 105 0.38 0.31 12.53
N GLN A 106 -0.85 0.03 12.97
CA GLN A 106 -2.03 0.15 12.13
C GLN A 106 -2.24 1.60 11.65
N THR A 107 -2.00 2.61 12.49
CA THR A 107 -2.03 4.02 12.07
C THR A 107 -0.96 4.32 11.04
N ALA A 108 0.28 3.85 11.26
CA ALA A 108 1.38 4.01 10.32
C ALA A 108 1.07 3.43 8.93
N MET A 109 0.55 2.20 8.87
CA MET A 109 0.19 1.54 7.61
C MET A 109 -1.04 2.19 6.94
N SER A 110 -1.97 2.72 7.73
CA SER A 110 -3.13 3.44 7.20
C SER A 110 -2.75 4.77 6.56
N ILE A 111 -1.77 5.48 7.13
CA ILE A 111 -1.20 6.69 6.53
C ILE A 111 -0.54 6.34 5.20
N GLU A 112 0.38 5.37 5.19
CA GLU A 112 1.07 4.94 3.97
C GLU A 112 0.07 4.57 2.87
N SER A 113 -0.88 3.70 3.20
CA SER A 113 -1.79 3.16 2.21
C SER A 113 -2.80 4.19 1.69
N THR A 114 -3.14 5.22 2.48
CA THR A 114 -4.02 6.31 2.02
C THR A 114 -3.27 7.22 1.04
N ILE A 115 -1.98 7.49 1.29
CA ILE A 115 -1.12 8.26 0.37
C ILE A 115 -0.86 7.47 -0.91
N TYR A 116 -0.66 6.15 -0.78
CA TYR A 116 -0.57 5.21 -1.91
C TYR A 116 -1.78 5.28 -2.82
N ASP A 117 -2.98 5.14 -2.24
CA ASP A 117 -4.22 5.20 -2.99
C ASP A 117 -4.41 6.57 -3.65
N ALA A 118 -4.07 7.67 -2.97
CA ALA A 118 -4.17 9.02 -3.50
C ALA A 118 -3.21 9.25 -4.69
N LEU A 119 -1.95 8.82 -4.60
CA LEU A 119 -1.00 8.96 -5.71
C LEU A 119 -1.43 8.18 -6.95
N LEU A 120 -2.04 7.01 -6.77
CA LEU A 120 -2.44 6.15 -7.90
C LEU A 120 -3.78 6.54 -8.50
N ARG A 121 -4.79 6.80 -7.65
CA ARG A 121 -6.17 6.99 -8.09
C ARG A 121 -6.56 8.46 -8.27
N SER A 122 -5.85 9.41 -7.65
CA SER A 122 -6.20 10.84 -7.74
C SER A 122 -5.22 11.64 -8.59
N SER A 123 -5.69 12.07 -9.78
CA SER A 123 -4.99 13.05 -10.61
C SER A 123 -4.83 14.39 -9.91
N THR A 124 -5.83 14.79 -9.11
CA THR A 124 -5.81 16.01 -8.31
C THR A 124 -4.70 15.97 -7.25
N PHE A 125 -4.53 14.85 -6.55
CA PHE A 125 -3.45 14.70 -5.57
C PHE A 125 -2.07 14.75 -6.23
N ARG A 126 -1.89 14.06 -7.37
CA ARG A 126 -0.64 14.15 -8.14
C ARG A 126 -0.33 15.58 -8.58
N ARG A 127 -1.33 16.34 -9.02
CA ARG A 127 -1.16 17.77 -9.38
C ARG A 127 -0.77 18.63 -8.19
N ALA A 128 -1.36 18.41 -7.02
CA ALA A 128 -0.97 19.13 -5.80
C ALA A 128 0.49 18.83 -5.38
N VAL A 129 0.95 17.59 -5.55
CA VAL A 129 2.35 17.19 -5.33
C VAL A 129 3.28 17.88 -6.34
N ILE A 130 2.93 17.87 -7.64
CA ILE A 130 3.73 18.54 -8.68
C ILE A 130 3.80 20.06 -8.42
N TYR A 131 2.67 20.67 -8.05
CA TYR A 131 2.63 22.08 -7.64
C TYR A 131 3.62 22.34 -6.51
N SER A 132 3.60 21.55 -5.44
CA SER A 132 4.55 21.70 -4.33
C SER A 132 6.01 21.57 -4.78
N LEU A 133 6.32 20.58 -5.61
CA LEU A 133 7.66 20.35 -6.13
C LEU A 133 8.18 21.55 -6.92
N SER A 134 7.29 22.25 -7.62
CA SER A 134 7.66 23.41 -8.41
C SER A 134 7.88 24.71 -7.62
N GLN A 135 7.27 24.81 -6.43
CA GLN A 135 7.37 25.97 -5.56
C GLN A 135 8.70 26.02 -4.78
N ASP A 136 9.36 24.88 -4.60
CA ASP A 136 10.62 24.81 -3.86
C ASP A 136 11.82 25.20 -4.74
N ARG A 137 12.32 26.42 -4.53
CA ARG A 137 13.40 27.04 -5.31
C ARG A 137 14.78 26.40 -5.09
N HIS A 138 14.94 25.51 -4.11
CA HIS A 138 16.25 24.99 -3.70
C HIS A 138 16.57 23.56 -4.18
N ARG A 139 15.64 22.85 -4.81
CA ARG A 139 15.79 21.40 -5.04
C ARG A 139 15.99 21.07 -6.52
N ARG A 140 17.26 20.95 -6.91
CA ARG A 140 17.70 20.67 -8.30
C ARG A 140 17.54 19.22 -8.77
N PHE A 141 16.85 18.35 -8.02
CA PHE A 141 16.72 16.93 -8.37
C PHE A 141 15.32 16.39 -8.03
N PHE A 142 14.53 16.11 -9.08
CA PHE A 142 13.17 15.54 -9.00
C PHE A 142 13.17 14.03 -8.64
N ASN A 143 14.33 13.39 -8.71
CA ASN A 143 14.48 11.93 -8.57
C ASN A 143 14.39 11.42 -7.13
N HIS A 144 14.53 12.29 -6.13
CA HIS A 144 14.30 11.99 -4.72
C HIS A 144 13.26 12.99 -4.19
N ASN A 145 12.03 12.51 -3.95
CA ASN A 145 10.92 13.39 -3.61
C ASN A 145 11.04 13.83 -2.16
N THR A 146 11.20 15.13 -1.96
CA THR A 146 11.42 15.73 -0.65
C THR A 146 10.14 16.28 -0.01
N VAL A 147 9.09 16.52 -0.79
CA VAL A 147 7.87 17.19 -0.30
C VAL A 147 7.09 16.29 0.65
N LEU A 148 6.87 15.03 0.27
CA LEU A 148 6.14 14.08 1.12
C LEU A 148 7.01 13.49 2.24
N THR A 149 8.34 13.50 2.07
CA THR A 149 9.30 13.04 3.09
C THR A 149 9.57 14.07 4.18
N GLU A 150 9.15 15.31 3.96
CA GLU A 150 9.17 16.36 4.96
C GLU A 150 7.93 16.38 5.86
N ILE A 151 6.98 15.50 5.61
CA ILE A 151 5.76 15.38 6.41
C ILE A 151 5.93 14.30 7.47
N TYR A 152 5.97 14.72 8.73
CA TYR A 152 5.92 13.83 9.89
C TYR A 152 4.50 13.76 10.44
N TYR A 153 4.05 12.54 10.73
CA TYR A 153 2.70 12.28 11.21
C TYR A 153 2.71 12.07 12.72
N VAL A 154 1.80 12.75 13.43
CA VAL A 154 1.79 12.81 14.89
C VAL A 154 0.40 12.49 15.43
N ASN A 155 0.32 11.49 16.30
CA ASN A 155 -0.88 11.18 17.07
C ASN A 155 -0.85 11.89 18.43
N HIS A 156 -0.96 13.22 18.42
CA HIS A 156 -0.92 14.02 19.64
C HIS A 156 -2.31 14.14 20.26
N TYR A 157 -2.48 13.53 21.42
CA TYR A 157 -3.64 13.73 22.27
C TYR A 157 -3.23 14.53 23.51
N THR A 158 -3.99 15.57 23.84
CA THR A 158 -3.77 16.39 25.04
C THR A 158 -4.85 16.09 26.08
N PRO A 159 -4.51 15.97 27.38
CA PRO A 159 -5.49 15.86 28.45
C PRO A 159 -6.48 17.02 28.45
N ARG A 160 -7.77 16.71 28.56
CA ARG A 160 -8.83 17.72 28.68
C ARG A 160 -8.95 18.14 30.14
N ASN A 161 -8.90 19.45 30.40
CA ASN A 161 -9.02 20.03 31.74
C ASN A 161 -7.95 19.56 32.75
N ARG A 162 -6.80 19.07 32.28
CA ARG A 162 -5.67 18.61 33.10
C ARG A 162 -4.35 19.02 32.44
N SER A 163 -3.29 19.13 33.25
CA SER A 163 -1.93 19.38 32.76
C SER A 163 -1.16 18.10 32.40
N SER A 164 -1.66 16.93 32.79
CA SER A 164 -0.99 15.65 32.60
C SER A 164 -1.99 14.50 32.38
N TYR A 165 -1.46 13.34 31.99
CA TYR A 165 -2.20 12.08 31.86
C TYR A 165 -2.52 11.40 33.21
N GLU A 166 -2.16 12.02 34.33
CA GLU A 166 -2.43 11.46 35.65
C GLU A 166 -3.93 11.23 35.86
N GLY A 167 -4.29 10.02 36.30
CA GLY A 167 -5.68 9.61 36.51
C GLY A 167 -6.51 9.48 35.23
N ILE A 168 -5.88 9.41 34.05
CA ILE A 168 -6.52 8.96 32.82
C ILE A 168 -6.18 7.49 32.66
N SER A 169 -7.20 6.64 32.61
CA SER A 169 -7.06 5.21 32.36
C SER A 169 -7.87 4.80 31.14
N SER A 170 -7.60 3.60 30.63
CA SER A 170 -8.38 3.02 29.54
C SER A 170 -9.85 2.83 29.95
N GLU A 171 -10.14 2.48 31.20
CA GLU A 171 -11.52 2.42 31.73
C GLU A 171 -12.19 3.78 31.72
N THR A 172 -11.47 4.84 32.10
CA THR A 172 -11.99 6.22 32.09
C THR A 172 -12.34 6.66 30.67
N ILE A 173 -11.51 6.30 29.68
CA ILE A 173 -11.78 6.55 28.27
C ILE A 173 -13.01 5.76 27.79
N ARG A 174 -13.10 4.46 28.12
CA ARG A 174 -14.23 3.60 27.73
C ARG A 174 -15.56 4.01 28.36
N ALA A 175 -15.52 4.58 29.56
CA ALA A 175 -16.70 5.11 30.25
C ALA A 175 -17.16 6.49 29.72
N SER A 176 -16.38 7.10 28.83
CA SER A 176 -16.67 8.41 28.24
C SER A 176 -17.46 8.30 26.92
N ASN A 177 -17.73 9.44 26.29
CA ASN A 177 -18.30 9.53 24.95
C ASN A 177 -17.60 10.66 24.15
N SER A 178 -18.02 10.88 22.90
CA SER A 178 -17.44 11.91 22.02
C SER A 178 -17.39 13.32 22.63
N SER A 179 -18.34 13.65 23.52
CA SER A 179 -18.40 14.94 24.21
C SER A 179 -17.61 14.97 25.51
N SER A 180 -17.46 13.83 26.21
CA SER A 180 -16.87 13.75 27.56
C SER A 180 -15.50 13.09 27.64
N ILE A 181 -14.92 12.68 26.50
CA ILE A 181 -13.60 12.04 26.43
C ILE A 181 -12.52 12.85 27.18
N PRO A 182 -11.69 12.22 28.03
CA PRO A 182 -10.73 12.93 28.89
C PRO A 182 -9.48 13.43 28.15
N VAL A 183 -9.37 13.16 26.85
CA VAL A 183 -8.29 13.61 25.97
C VAL A 183 -8.87 14.14 24.67
N GLN A 184 -8.18 15.08 24.03
CA GLN A 184 -8.55 15.62 22.72
C GLN A 184 -7.37 15.50 21.76
N ALA A 185 -7.63 15.22 20.48
CA ALA A 185 -6.60 15.22 19.45
C ALA A 185 -6.59 16.55 18.69
N ALA A 186 -5.40 17.02 18.30
CA ALA A 186 -5.27 18.08 17.33
C ALA A 186 -5.42 17.50 15.91
N ILE A 187 -6.14 18.22 15.05
CA ILE A 187 -6.25 17.94 13.61
C ILE A 187 -5.76 19.21 12.92
N VAL A 188 -4.47 19.23 12.56
CA VAL A 188 -3.82 20.43 12.03
C VAL A 188 -2.46 20.10 11.41
N CYS A 189 -2.10 20.84 10.36
CA CYS A 189 -0.75 20.94 9.84
C CYS A 189 0.00 22.12 10.48
N ARG A 190 1.17 21.87 11.06
CA ARG A 190 2.07 22.91 11.59
C ARG A 190 3.40 22.91 10.85
N SER A 191 3.94 24.10 10.61
CA SER A 191 5.34 24.28 10.23
C SER A 191 6.15 24.47 11.51
N GLU A 192 7.29 23.77 11.64
CA GLU A 192 8.25 24.07 12.70
C GLU A 192 8.77 25.50 12.53
N ALA A 193 8.65 26.31 13.57
CA ALA A 193 9.16 27.67 13.58
C ALA A 193 10.68 27.64 13.76
N ARG A 194 11.45 27.63 12.66
CA ARG A 194 12.43 28.69 12.33
C ARG A 194 13.50 28.32 11.31
N ASP A 195 13.78 27.06 10.98
CA ASP A 195 14.85 26.76 9.99
C ASP A 195 14.76 25.36 9.34
N ARG A 196 13.63 24.67 9.50
CA ARG A 196 13.46 23.29 9.02
C ARG A 196 12.27 23.24 8.09
N HIS A 197 12.46 22.74 6.87
CA HIS A 197 11.38 22.50 5.91
C HIS A 197 10.41 21.38 6.35
N GLN A 198 10.50 20.91 7.60
CA GLN A 198 9.67 19.84 8.16
C GLN A 198 8.27 20.36 8.52
N ARG A 199 7.26 19.57 8.14
CA ARG A 199 5.84 19.79 8.41
C ARG A 199 5.33 18.69 9.32
N LEU A 200 4.65 19.08 10.39
CA LEU A 200 3.98 18.14 11.30
C LEU A 200 2.50 18.08 10.94
N VAL A 201 2.01 16.90 10.59
CA VAL A 201 0.58 16.61 10.41
C VAL A 201 0.07 15.90 11.66
N PHE A 202 -0.69 16.64 12.46
CA PHE A 202 -1.38 16.10 13.61
C PHE A 202 -2.67 15.44 13.14
N ILE A 203 -2.79 14.14 13.36
CA ILE A 203 -3.91 13.33 12.90
C ILE A 203 -4.37 12.41 14.05
N PRO A 204 -5.68 12.19 14.22
CA PRO A 204 -6.17 11.20 15.17
C PRO A 204 -5.61 9.82 14.84
N ILE A 205 -5.59 8.95 15.85
CA ILE A 205 -5.30 7.52 15.64
C ILE A 205 -6.27 6.98 14.57
N VAL A 206 -5.86 6.00 13.76
CA VAL A 206 -6.79 5.43 12.78
C VAL A 206 -7.90 4.62 13.47
N PRO A 207 -9.18 4.73 13.05
CA PRO A 207 -10.22 3.81 13.48
C PRO A 207 -10.07 2.43 12.83
N ASN A 208 -10.95 1.49 13.17
CA ASN A 208 -11.04 0.22 12.45
C ASN A 208 -11.34 0.47 10.96
N LEU A 209 -10.76 -0.33 10.05
CA LEU A 209 -10.98 -0.24 8.60
C LEU A 209 -12.46 -0.36 8.20
N GLU A 210 -13.23 -1.13 8.97
CA GLU A 210 -14.66 -1.34 8.75
C GLU A 210 -15.53 -0.25 9.38
N SER A 211 -14.92 0.68 10.12
CA SER A 211 -15.64 1.76 10.75
C SER A 211 -16.15 2.75 9.72
N ILE A 212 -17.39 3.24 9.89
CA ILE A 212 -17.95 4.34 9.10
C ILE A 212 -17.09 5.62 9.19
N TYR A 213 -16.21 5.72 10.18
CA TYR A 213 -15.30 6.85 10.37
C TYR A 213 -13.97 6.71 9.63
N PHE A 214 -13.61 5.53 9.13
CA PHE A 214 -12.36 5.34 8.38
C PHE A 214 -12.31 6.19 7.10
N PRO A 215 -13.36 6.26 6.27
CA PRO A 215 -13.41 7.17 5.11
C PRO A 215 -13.21 8.65 5.49
N PHE A 216 -13.81 9.08 6.61
CA PHE A 216 -13.65 10.44 7.10
C PHE A 216 -12.24 10.69 7.64
N TRP A 217 -11.63 9.71 8.29
CA TRP A 217 -10.22 9.77 8.70
C TRP A 217 -9.29 9.94 7.49
N GLN A 218 -9.52 9.21 6.40
CA GLN A 218 -8.76 9.37 5.14
C GLN A 218 -8.91 10.79 4.58
N ARG A 219 -10.15 11.31 4.55
CA ARG A 219 -10.42 12.70 4.13
C ARG A 219 -9.62 13.71 4.96
N VAL A 220 -9.64 13.57 6.28
CA VAL A 220 -8.91 14.46 7.20
C VAL A 220 -7.40 14.35 6.99
N LEU A 221 -6.86 13.14 6.81
CA LEU A 221 -5.43 12.97 6.52
C LEU A 221 -5.03 13.67 5.22
N ILE A 222 -5.78 13.47 4.14
CA ILE A 222 -5.52 14.13 2.85
C ILE A 222 -5.61 15.65 3.00
N HIS A 223 -6.61 16.16 3.72
CA HIS A 223 -6.78 17.58 3.99
C HIS A 223 -5.52 18.21 4.62
N GLU A 224 -4.97 17.60 5.67
CA GLU A 224 -3.77 18.11 6.33
C GLU A 224 -2.51 17.98 5.47
N ILE A 225 -2.42 16.94 4.62
CA ILE A 225 -1.34 16.83 3.64
C ILE A 225 -1.44 17.95 2.59
N ILE A 226 -2.65 18.30 2.13
CA ILE A 226 -2.83 19.42 1.18
C ILE A 226 -2.38 20.74 1.80
N HIS A 227 -2.67 21.00 3.07
CA HIS A 227 -2.07 22.12 3.79
C HIS A 227 -0.53 22.09 3.72
N ALA A 228 0.06 20.93 4.03
CA ALA A 228 1.52 20.77 4.09
C ALA A 228 2.20 21.05 2.74
N ILE A 229 1.65 20.54 1.65
CA ILE A 229 2.31 20.59 0.33
C ILE A 229 1.92 21.83 -0.50
N THR A 230 0.76 22.44 -0.26
CA THR A 230 0.29 23.57 -1.09
C THR A 230 0.28 24.92 -0.39
N ASN A 231 0.39 24.92 0.95
CA ASN A 231 0.09 26.08 1.81
C ASN A 231 -1.31 26.68 1.59
N ALA A 232 -2.25 25.95 0.96
CA ALA A 232 -3.65 26.36 0.95
C ALA A 232 -4.14 26.49 2.38
N GLY A 233 -5.07 27.40 2.64
CA GLY A 233 -5.60 27.66 3.98
C GLY A 233 -7.11 27.51 4.03
N ASP A 234 -7.63 27.22 5.22
CA ASP A 234 -9.07 27.11 5.46
C ASP A 234 -9.77 28.47 5.55
N PRO A 235 -11.11 28.51 5.49
CA PRO A 235 -11.87 29.71 5.78
C PRO A 235 -11.54 30.24 7.19
N ARG A 236 -11.56 31.57 7.38
CA ARG A 236 -11.07 32.20 8.62
C ARG A 236 -12.06 32.06 9.77
N ASN A 237 -13.35 32.02 9.47
CA ASN A 237 -14.38 32.03 10.51
C ASN A 237 -15.60 31.17 10.16
N ARG A 238 -16.30 30.75 11.21
CA ARG A 238 -17.46 29.84 11.17
C ARG A 238 -18.69 30.36 10.42
N TYR A 239 -18.73 31.64 10.07
CA TYR A 239 -19.84 32.23 9.32
C TYR A 239 -19.62 32.18 7.82
N GLU A 240 -18.47 31.71 7.36
CA GLU A 240 -18.18 31.51 5.93
C GLU A 240 -18.87 30.23 5.43
N GLU A 241 -19.90 30.37 4.60
CA GLU A 241 -20.62 29.27 3.96
C GLU A 241 -19.87 28.74 2.73
N ARG A 242 -18.61 28.34 2.92
CA ARG A 242 -17.77 27.78 1.86
C ARG A 242 -16.81 26.72 2.41
N LEU A 243 -16.24 25.93 1.51
CA LEU A 243 -15.29 24.88 1.84
C LEU A 243 -13.88 25.42 2.09
N GLY A 244 -13.42 26.42 1.34
CA GLY A 244 -12.01 26.79 1.34
C GLY A 244 -11.18 25.97 0.36
N PRO A 245 -10.06 26.50 -0.14
CA PRO A 245 -9.27 25.85 -1.19
C PRO A 245 -8.72 24.48 -0.78
N THR A 246 -8.30 24.29 0.48
CA THR A 246 -7.81 22.98 0.98
C THR A 246 -8.90 21.92 0.89
N GLU A 247 -10.09 22.22 1.39
CA GLU A 247 -11.22 21.28 1.42
C GLU A 247 -11.81 21.06 0.02
N ILE A 248 -11.76 22.05 -0.89
CA ILE A 248 -12.13 21.88 -2.31
C ILE A 248 -11.22 20.88 -3.01
N ILE A 249 -9.89 21.01 -2.83
CA ILE A 249 -8.91 20.08 -3.40
C ILE A 249 -9.12 18.68 -2.79
N THR A 250 -9.29 18.62 -1.47
CA THR A 250 -9.55 17.37 -0.75
C THR A 250 -10.80 16.67 -1.29
N ASP A 251 -11.91 17.38 -1.46
CA ASP A 251 -13.16 16.81 -1.95
C ASP A 251 -12.97 16.17 -3.34
N ARG A 252 -12.26 16.83 -4.25
CA ARG A 252 -11.89 16.26 -5.56
C ARG A 252 -11.05 15.00 -5.43
N ILE A 253 -10.06 14.98 -4.54
CA ILE A 253 -9.21 13.80 -4.31
C ILE A 253 -10.03 12.62 -3.80
N ILE A 254 -10.89 12.84 -2.80
CA ILE A 254 -11.71 11.78 -2.20
C ILE A 254 -12.73 11.24 -3.22
N ASN A 255 -13.26 12.10 -4.09
CA ASN A 255 -14.10 11.68 -5.23
C ASN A 255 -13.33 10.81 -6.23
N GLU A 256 -12.12 11.23 -6.64
CA GLU A 256 -11.28 10.47 -7.59
C GLU A 256 -10.78 9.13 -7.00
N MET A 257 -10.58 9.06 -5.68
CA MET A 257 -10.27 7.81 -4.97
C MET A 257 -11.50 6.91 -4.78
N GLU A 258 -12.69 7.37 -5.19
CA GLU A 258 -13.98 6.65 -5.08
C GLU A 258 -14.35 6.26 -3.64
N ILE A 259 -13.84 6.98 -2.64
CA ILE A 259 -14.12 6.69 -1.23
C ILE A 259 -15.63 6.80 -0.95
N PHE A 260 -16.31 7.77 -1.56
CA PHE A 260 -17.76 7.93 -1.41
C PHE A 260 -18.54 6.74 -1.97
N SER A 261 -18.22 6.30 -3.19
CA SER A 261 -18.90 5.18 -3.85
C SER A 261 -18.78 3.88 -3.05
N ARG A 262 -17.68 3.72 -2.31
CA ARG A 262 -17.43 2.57 -1.43
C ARG A 262 -18.10 2.69 -0.07
N HIS A 263 -18.50 3.89 0.34
CA HIS A 263 -19.06 4.20 1.66
C HIS A 263 -20.23 5.19 1.58
N PRO A 264 -21.34 4.81 0.91
CA PRO A 264 -22.47 5.72 0.65
C PRO A 264 -23.20 6.20 1.91
N ASP A 265 -23.06 5.46 3.02
CA ASP A 265 -23.74 5.75 4.28
C ASP A 265 -23.05 6.84 5.13
N VAL A 266 -21.88 7.33 4.71
CA VAL A 266 -21.11 8.32 5.46
C VAL A 266 -21.35 9.72 4.88
N PRO A 267 -21.78 10.72 5.67
CA PRO A 267 -22.07 12.07 5.19
C PRO A 267 -20.78 12.88 4.98
N LEU A 268 -19.98 12.44 4.03
CA LEU A 268 -18.69 13.02 3.69
C LEU A 268 -18.82 14.29 2.82
N HIS A 269 -20.02 14.57 2.26
CA HIS A 269 -20.31 15.82 1.56
C HIS A 269 -20.99 16.82 2.49
N TYR A 270 -20.42 18.01 2.57
CA TYR A 270 -20.95 19.13 3.32
C TYR A 270 -20.70 20.42 2.54
N ALA A 271 -21.59 21.41 2.68
CA ALA A 271 -21.53 22.65 1.90
C ALA A 271 -20.48 23.66 2.42
N SER A 272 -20.03 23.51 3.67
CA SER A 272 -19.09 24.44 4.29
C SER A 272 -18.14 23.74 5.25
N TYR A 273 -16.93 24.30 5.38
CA TYR A 273 -15.89 23.79 6.26
C TYR A 273 -16.34 23.75 7.73
N PHE A 274 -17.15 24.73 8.15
CA PHE A 274 -17.65 24.82 9.52
C PHE A 274 -19.06 24.23 9.68
N SER A 275 -19.50 23.38 8.75
CA SER A 275 -20.76 22.65 8.86
C SER A 275 -20.83 21.86 10.18
N PRO A 276 -21.96 21.92 10.92
CA PRO A 276 -22.15 21.14 12.15
C PRO A 276 -21.89 19.64 11.93
N VAL A 277 -22.30 19.09 10.78
CA VAL A 277 -22.09 17.68 10.42
C VAL A 277 -20.60 17.33 10.41
N ARG A 278 -19.76 18.19 9.82
CA ARG A 278 -18.30 17.98 9.81
C ARG A 278 -17.73 18.04 11.23
N GLY A 279 -18.21 18.98 12.05
CA GLY A 279 -17.81 19.12 13.44
C GLY A 279 -18.14 17.88 14.29
N GLU A 280 -19.35 17.35 14.14
CA GLU A 280 -19.81 16.13 14.82
C GLU A 280 -19.02 14.89 14.38
N LEU A 281 -18.76 14.74 13.08
CA LEU A 281 -17.88 13.69 12.54
C LEU A 281 -16.47 13.79 13.12
N GLY A 282 -15.90 15.00 13.20
CA GLY A 282 -14.58 15.25 13.80
C GLY A 282 -14.49 14.81 15.26
N GLN A 283 -15.46 15.21 16.09
CA GLN A 283 -15.49 14.82 17.50
C GLN A 283 -15.69 13.32 17.68
N SER A 284 -16.56 12.72 16.86
CA SER A 284 -16.87 11.29 16.93
C SER A 284 -15.71 10.44 16.44
N LEU A 285 -15.00 10.88 15.39
CA LEU A 285 -13.78 10.25 14.90
C LEU A 285 -12.73 10.15 16.03
N ILE A 286 -12.43 11.24 16.73
CA ILE A 286 -11.42 11.24 17.81
C ILE A 286 -11.73 10.18 18.87
N TYR A 287 -13.01 10.09 19.26
CA TYR A 287 -13.46 9.12 20.26
C TYR A 287 -13.41 7.68 19.73
N VAL A 288 -14.00 7.41 18.56
CA VAL A 288 -14.07 6.06 17.98
C VAL A 288 -12.67 5.53 17.68
N SER A 289 -11.80 6.36 17.11
CA SER A 289 -10.40 6.03 16.87
C SER A 289 -9.67 5.56 18.13
N LEU A 290 -9.91 6.23 19.26
CA LEU A 290 -9.26 5.88 20.53
C LEU A 290 -9.84 4.59 21.11
N ILE A 291 -11.16 4.40 21.03
CA ILE A 291 -11.82 3.16 21.47
C ILE A 291 -11.34 1.97 20.63
N ASP A 292 -11.25 2.14 19.31
CA ASP A 292 -10.74 1.11 18.41
C ASP A 292 -9.27 0.80 18.70
N ALA A 293 -8.46 1.82 19.03
CA ALA A 293 -7.06 1.64 19.42
C ALA A 293 -6.93 0.83 20.70
N LEU A 294 -7.74 1.15 21.70
CA LEU A 294 -7.81 0.39 22.95
C LEU A 294 -8.34 -1.03 22.74
N ASN A 295 -9.21 -1.27 21.75
CA ASN A 295 -9.75 -2.60 21.47
C ASN A 295 -8.75 -3.51 20.75
N ARG A 296 -8.03 -2.98 19.76
CA ARG A 296 -7.04 -3.77 19.00
C ARG A 296 -5.74 -4.03 19.76
N ASN A 297 -5.49 -3.30 20.85
CA ASN A 297 -4.29 -3.42 21.69
C ASN A 297 -4.53 -4.17 23.03
N ARG A 298 -5.53 -5.04 23.10
CA ARG A 298 -5.77 -5.89 24.28
C ARG A 298 -4.76 -7.03 24.35
N ASP A 299 -4.43 -7.49 25.55
CA ASP A 299 -3.61 -8.69 25.73
C ASP A 299 -4.37 -9.96 25.25
N ASN A 300 -3.67 -11.10 25.14
CA ASN A 300 -4.27 -12.37 24.71
C ASN A 300 -5.40 -12.88 25.64
N ASN A 301 -5.57 -12.29 26.82
CA ASN A 301 -6.65 -12.58 27.77
C ASN A 301 -7.76 -11.51 27.72
N GLY A 302 -7.73 -10.63 26.71
CA GLY A 302 -8.70 -9.55 26.53
C GLY A 302 -8.60 -8.43 27.57
N ARG A 303 -7.54 -8.41 28.39
CA ARG A 303 -7.31 -7.37 29.40
C ARG A 303 -6.66 -6.14 28.76
N ASP A 304 -7.01 -4.99 29.31
CA ASP A 304 -6.49 -3.72 28.84
C ASP A 304 -4.98 -3.65 29.07
N THR A 305 -4.25 -3.27 28.02
CA THR A 305 -2.87 -2.88 28.19
C THR A 305 -2.86 -1.39 28.49
N THR A 306 -2.33 -0.99 29.64
CA THR A 306 -2.07 0.45 29.94
C THR A 306 -1.15 1.09 28.88
N THR A 307 -0.60 0.29 27.97
CA THR A 307 0.35 0.66 26.93
C THR A 307 -0.16 1.77 26.01
N ILE A 308 -1.44 1.80 25.59
CA ILE A 308 -1.92 2.88 24.71
C ILE A 308 -1.99 4.22 25.46
N VAL A 309 -2.51 4.23 26.68
CA VAL A 309 -2.58 5.46 27.49
C VAL A 309 -1.17 5.95 27.84
N ASN A 310 -0.26 5.02 28.21
CA ASN A 310 1.14 5.35 28.45
C ASN A 310 1.82 5.88 27.18
N ARG A 311 1.53 5.32 26.02
CA ARG A 311 2.08 5.77 24.73
C ARG A 311 1.59 7.18 24.39
N LEU A 312 0.31 7.46 24.56
CA LEU A 312 -0.26 8.79 24.41
C LEU A 312 0.42 9.81 25.35
N SER A 313 0.64 9.43 26.61
CA SER A 313 1.37 10.23 27.58
C SER A 313 2.82 10.51 27.11
N THR A 314 3.54 9.49 26.64
CA THR A 314 4.91 9.62 26.12
C THR A 314 4.98 10.57 24.92
N ILE A 315 4.09 10.41 23.93
CA ILE A 315 4.03 11.30 22.76
C ILE A 315 3.71 12.73 23.21
N HIS A 316 2.73 12.90 24.11
CA HIS A 316 2.38 14.21 24.64
C HIS A 316 3.55 14.88 25.36
N GLN A 317 4.27 14.17 26.22
CA GLN A 317 5.45 14.68 26.92
C GLN A 317 6.55 15.08 25.94
N ARG A 318 6.80 14.27 24.91
CA ARG A 318 7.78 14.59 23.88
C ARG A 318 7.43 15.88 23.13
N ILE A 319 6.19 15.99 22.62
CA ILE A 319 5.75 17.19 21.90
C ILE A 319 5.83 18.43 22.81
N THR A 320 5.36 18.34 24.05
CA THR A 320 5.45 19.45 25.02
C THR A 320 6.92 19.85 25.30
N PHE A 321 7.82 18.88 25.38
CA PHE A 321 9.25 19.13 25.58
C PHE A 321 9.90 19.78 24.36
N GLU A 322 9.55 19.35 23.15
CA GLU A 322 10.03 19.95 21.89
C GLU A 322 9.48 21.38 21.72
N GLU A 323 8.19 21.61 22.01
CA GLU A 323 7.58 22.95 22.00
C GLU A 323 8.24 23.89 23.03
N ALA A 324 8.66 23.37 24.18
CA ALA A 324 9.38 24.14 25.20
C ALA A 324 10.86 24.40 24.85
N ASN A 325 11.44 23.63 23.92
CA ASN A 325 12.85 23.70 23.54
C ASN A 325 13.01 23.82 22.01
N PRO A 326 12.60 24.97 21.42
CA PRO A 326 12.71 25.19 19.99
C PRO A 326 14.19 25.16 19.56
N GLY A 327 14.58 24.10 18.84
CA GLY A 327 15.96 23.87 18.39
C GLY A 327 16.46 22.43 18.54
N MET A 328 15.78 21.56 19.29
CA MET A 328 16.12 20.13 19.30
C MET A 328 15.73 19.46 17.98
N GLU A 329 16.64 18.69 17.38
CA GLU A 329 16.38 17.92 16.15
C GLU A 329 15.27 16.89 16.40
N TYR A 330 14.19 16.97 15.62
CA TYR A 330 13.39 15.77 15.36
C TYR A 330 14.33 14.71 14.80
N PRO A 331 14.26 13.44 15.23
CA PRO A 331 15.12 12.40 14.67
C PRO A 331 14.99 12.44 13.15
N GLY A 332 16.05 12.94 12.53
CA GLY A 332 16.12 13.17 11.09
C GLY A 332 15.94 11.85 10.37
N VAL A 333 15.53 11.96 9.11
CA VAL A 333 15.53 10.88 8.11
C VAL A 333 16.72 9.95 8.41
N ALA A 334 16.44 8.73 8.85
CA ALA A 334 17.48 7.71 8.98
C ALA A 334 18.14 7.64 7.60
N GLN A 335 19.47 7.85 7.57
CA GLN A 335 20.23 7.88 6.32
C GLN A 335 19.78 6.76 5.39
N HIS A 336 19.53 7.13 4.12
CA HIS A 336 19.16 6.23 3.03
C HIS A 336 20.12 5.04 2.94
N ASN A 337 19.82 3.97 3.67
CA ASN A 337 20.35 2.66 3.36
C ASN A 337 19.26 1.96 2.55
N GLU A 338 19.40 2.01 1.22
CA GLU A 338 18.56 1.31 0.23
C GLU A 338 18.45 -0.22 0.50
N GLY A 339 19.25 -0.75 1.41
CA GLY A 339 19.14 -2.12 1.92
C GLY A 339 18.67 -2.13 3.37
N SER A 340 17.37 -2.29 3.61
CA SER A 340 16.82 -3.29 4.56
C SER A 340 15.38 -2.99 5.00
N PHE A 341 14.42 -3.19 4.08
CA PHE A 341 13.12 -3.71 4.53
C PHE A 341 13.37 -5.13 5.05
N SER A 342 13.79 -5.21 6.31
CA SER A 342 14.28 -6.41 6.95
C SER A 342 13.14 -7.43 7.06
N ARG A 343 13.43 -8.69 6.76
CA ARG A 343 12.58 -9.82 7.20
C ARG A 343 12.39 -9.72 8.71
N CYS A 344 11.17 -9.91 9.20
CA CYS A 344 10.94 -9.95 10.65
C CYS A 344 11.80 -11.08 11.25
N PRO A 345 12.53 -10.86 12.37
CA PRO A 345 13.18 -11.94 13.09
C PRO A 345 12.14 -12.98 13.54
N GLY A 346 12.51 -14.26 13.50
CA GLY A 346 11.60 -15.41 13.51
C GLY A 346 10.57 -15.55 14.64
N ASP A 347 9.50 -16.25 14.25
CA ASP A 347 8.57 -17.19 14.92
C ASP A 347 7.82 -16.91 16.21
N ASN A 348 8.03 -15.81 16.91
CA ASN A 348 7.02 -15.40 17.88
C ASN A 348 6.07 -14.42 17.20
N GLU A 349 4.81 -14.83 17.01
CA GLU A 349 3.65 -13.94 16.85
C GLU A 349 3.54 -13.04 18.09
N ILE A 350 4.51 -12.15 18.25
CA ILE A 350 4.38 -11.06 19.22
C ILE A 350 3.39 -10.14 18.55
N ASN A 351 2.20 -10.00 19.13
CA ASN A 351 1.29 -8.87 18.88
C ASN A 351 2.15 -7.60 18.87
N ILE A 352 2.47 -7.10 17.67
CA ILE A 352 3.41 -5.98 17.42
C ILE A 352 2.81 -4.65 17.93
N THR A 353 1.59 -4.72 18.44
CA THR A 353 0.67 -3.61 18.57
C THR A 353 1.08 -2.60 19.66
N SER A 354 1.91 -2.99 20.64
CA SER A 354 2.24 -2.09 21.76
C SER A 354 3.65 -2.20 22.37
N THR A 355 4.31 -3.37 22.32
CA THR A 355 5.69 -3.57 22.84
C THR A 355 6.77 -2.96 21.95
N PHE A 356 6.45 -2.63 20.70
CA PHE A 356 7.37 -1.93 19.80
C PHE A 356 7.67 -0.48 20.26
N PHE A 357 6.72 0.12 20.98
CA PHE A 357 6.71 1.55 21.31
C PHE A 357 6.94 1.86 22.80
N SER A 358 7.16 0.82 23.63
CA SER A 358 7.52 0.92 25.05
C SER A 358 9.04 1.01 25.21
N GLY A 359 9.53 2.06 25.90
CA GLY A 359 10.92 2.52 25.88
C GLY A 359 12.03 1.58 26.41
N ALA A 360 13.27 2.11 26.35
CA ALA A 360 14.59 1.60 26.78
C ALA A 360 15.02 0.17 26.34
N GLU A 361 14.17 -0.84 26.40
CA GLU A 361 14.52 -2.23 26.02
C GLU A 361 14.46 -2.49 24.50
N ALA A 362 13.80 -1.63 23.73
CA ALA A 362 13.80 -1.68 22.26
C ALA A 362 15.11 -1.18 21.60
N SER A 363 16.09 -0.77 22.41
CA SER A 363 17.33 -0.11 21.96
C SER A 363 18.29 -1.00 21.16
N ASN A 364 18.17 -2.33 21.24
CA ASN A 364 19.12 -3.24 20.57
C ASN A 364 18.61 -3.89 19.28
N PHE A 365 17.32 -3.76 18.94
CA PHE A 365 16.76 -4.20 17.66
C PHE A 365 15.58 -3.30 17.26
N LYS A 366 15.84 -2.19 16.56
CA LYS A 366 14.79 -1.47 15.82
C LYS A 366 14.23 -2.39 14.73
N ARG A 367 13.19 -3.17 15.04
CA ARG A 367 12.42 -3.89 14.01
C ARG A 367 11.73 -2.83 13.13
N SER A 368 11.58 -3.05 11.82
CA SER A 368 10.83 -2.11 10.98
C SER A 368 9.32 -2.26 11.26
N ILE A 369 8.56 -1.17 11.39
CA ILE A 369 7.08 -1.20 11.46
C ILE A 369 6.50 -1.97 10.26
N PHE A 370 7.18 -1.86 9.11
CA PHE A 370 6.79 -2.50 7.86
C PHE A 370 7.54 -3.81 7.60
N CYS A 371 8.11 -4.44 8.65
CA CYS A 371 8.70 -5.75 8.46
C CYS A 371 7.62 -6.74 8.03
N THR A 372 7.98 -7.63 7.11
CA THR A 372 7.09 -8.70 6.66
C THR A 372 7.84 -10.03 6.69
N LYS A 373 7.11 -11.11 6.93
CA LYS A 373 7.60 -12.48 6.70
C LYS A 373 7.44 -12.88 5.23
N ASP A 374 6.56 -12.18 4.52
CA ASP A 374 6.06 -12.54 3.20
C ASP A 374 6.70 -11.67 2.11
N ILE A 375 7.64 -12.26 1.38
CA ILE A 375 8.42 -11.54 0.34
C ILE A 375 7.82 -11.66 -1.07
N ASN A 376 6.61 -12.22 -1.18
CA ASN A 376 6.01 -12.56 -2.47
C ASN A 376 4.86 -11.62 -2.85
N ALA A 377 4.43 -10.71 -1.98
CA ALA A 377 3.39 -9.71 -2.26
C ALA A 377 3.95 -8.29 -2.08
N PHE A 378 3.70 -7.39 -3.04
CA PHE A 378 4.28 -6.04 -3.03
C PHE A 378 3.42 -5.02 -3.77
N PHE A 379 3.57 -3.74 -3.40
CA PHE A 379 3.25 -2.61 -4.27
C PHE A 379 4.40 -2.34 -5.24
N GLY A 380 4.08 -1.94 -6.48
CA GLY A 380 5.08 -1.52 -7.45
C GLY A 380 6.01 -2.66 -7.87
N LYS A 381 7.31 -2.55 -7.60
CA LYS A 381 8.35 -3.56 -7.84
C LYS A 381 9.05 -4.03 -6.55
N LYS A 382 9.07 -3.21 -5.48
CA LYS A 382 9.93 -3.49 -4.30
C LYS A 382 9.31 -3.26 -2.92
N ILE A 383 8.06 -2.80 -2.84
CA ILE A 383 7.47 -2.38 -1.56
C ILE A 383 6.61 -3.52 -1.00
N TYR A 384 7.19 -4.37 -0.14
CA TYR A 384 6.47 -5.55 0.34
C TYR A 384 5.23 -5.22 1.16
N LEU A 385 4.21 -6.07 1.04
CA LEU A 385 2.98 -5.95 1.83
C LEU A 385 3.17 -6.57 3.21
N THR A 386 2.53 -5.95 4.20
CA THR A 386 2.35 -6.53 5.53
C THR A 386 1.05 -7.32 5.58
N LYS A 387 0.84 -8.14 6.61
CA LYS A 387 -0.45 -8.83 6.82
C LYS A 387 -1.63 -7.86 6.89
N TRP A 388 -1.42 -6.66 7.44
CA TRP A 388 -2.44 -5.61 7.45
C TRP A 388 -2.81 -5.14 6.03
N HIS A 389 -1.81 -4.91 5.18
CA HIS A 389 -2.05 -4.56 3.78
C HIS A 389 -2.84 -5.66 3.05
N LEU A 390 -2.46 -6.93 3.25
CA LEU A 390 -3.20 -8.06 2.69
C LEU A 390 -4.67 -8.06 3.12
N LYS A 391 -4.97 -7.79 4.39
CA LYS A 391 -6.35 -7.64 4.88
C LYS A 391 -7.08 -6.46 4.26
N LYS A 392 -6.43 -5.29 4.18
CA LYS A 392 -7.03 -4.07 3.59
C LYS A 392 -7.50 -4.31 2.16
N TYR A 393 -6.68 -5.00 1.35
CA TYR A 393 -6.97 -5.25 -0.07
C TYR A 393 -7.67 -6.60 -0.33
N HIS A 394 -8.14 -7.29 0.73
CA HIS A 394 -8.79 -8.60 0.64
C HIS A 394 -7.94 -9.66 -0.08
N LEU A 395 -6.63 -9.66 0.15
CA LEU A 395 -5.66 -10.54 -0.51
C LEU A 395 -5.16 -11.66 0.40
N LEU A 396 -5.67 -11.79 1.63
CA LEU A 396 -5.15 -12.74 2.60
C LEU A 396 -5.39 -14.19 2.14
N SER A 397 -6.61 -14.50 1.67
CA SER A 397 -6.98 -15.82 1.18
C SER A 397 -6.08 -16.30 0.04
N VAL A 398 -5.87 -15.43 -0.96
CA VAL A 398 -5.03 -15.78 -2.12
C VAL A 398 -3.54 -15.82 -1.77
N HIS A 399 -3.10 -14.96 -0.85
CA HIS A 399 -1.73 -14.97 -0.35
C HIS A 399 -1.39 -16.31 0.33
N GLU A 400 -2.25 -16.82 1.20
CA GLU A 400 -2.03 -18.11 1.86
C GLU A 400 -1.97 -19.26 0.86
N CYS A 401 -2.81 -19.23 -0.18
CA CYS A 401 -2.79 -20.22 -1.27
C CYS A 401 -1.45 -20.18 -2.04
N ILE A 402 -0.97 -19.00 -2.41
CA ILE A 402 0.32 -18.82 -3.09
C ILE A 402 1.47 -19.28 -2.19
N SER A 403 1.48 -18.85 -0.93
CA SER A 403 2.52 -19.18 0.05
C SER A 403 2.56 -20.68 0.37
N ARG A 404 1.42 -21.38 0.35
CA ARG A 404 1.36 -22.86 0.46
C ARG A 404 2.13 -23.54 -0.68
N VAL A 405 1.91 -23.11 -1.91
CA VAL A 405 2.51 -23.75 -3.10
C VAL A 405 3.97 -23.35 -3.32
N ILE A 406 4.33 -22.09 -3.03
CA ILE A 406 5.73 -21.64 -3.09
C ILE A 406 6.58 -22.38 -2.06
N ARG A 407 6.09 -22.61 -0.83
CA ARG A 407 6.82 -23.39 0.20
C ARG A 407 7.10 -24.83 -0.24
N ALA A 408 6.25 -25.41 -1.07
CA ALA A 408 6.46 -26.74 -1.63
C ALA A 408 7.47 -26.75 -2.79
N GLY A 409 7.76 -25.60 -3.40
CA GLY A 409 8.79 -25.44 -4.42
C GLY A 409 8.40 -25.97 -5.81
N LEU A 410 7.11 -26.00 -6.15
CA LEU A 410 6.63 -26.60 -7.39
C LEU A 410 5.83 -25.60 -8.23
N VAL A 411 6.38 -25.25 -9.39
CA VAL A 411 5.72 -24.46 -10.45
C VAL A 411 5.66 -25.33 -11.70
N GLN A 412 4.48 -25.49 -12.27
CA GLN A 412 4.26 -26.22 -13.51
C GLN A 412 3.90 -25.24 -14.62
N ARG A 413 4.70 -25.24 -15.68
CA ARG A 413 4.32 -24.58 -16.92
C ARG A 413 3.24 -25.39 -17.64
N LYS A 414 2.19 -24.72 -18.08
CA LYS A 414 1.10 -25.29 -18.88
C LYS A 414 1.14 -24.61 -20.25
N ASN A 415 1.05 -25.40 -21.32
CA ASN A 415 1.07 -24.91 -22.70
C ASN A 415 -0.28 -24.28 -23.07
N PHE A 416 -0.61 -23.17 -22.43
CA PHE A 416 -1.76 -22.31 -22.67
C PHE A 416 -1.25 -20.88 -22.76
N LYS A 417 -1.80 -20.09 -23.68
CA LYS A 417 -1.36 -18.71 -23.92
C LYS A 417 -1.55 -17.83 -22.69
N SER A 418 -2.59 -18.07 -21.91
CA SER A 418 -2.93 -17.27 -20.73
C SER A 418 -3.86 -18.01 -19.76
N TRP A 419 -4.06 -17.43 -18.58
CA TRP A 419 -5.08 -17.85 -17.62
C TRP A 419 -6.47 -17.94 -18.24
N LYS A 420 -6.78 -17.07 -19.21
CA LYS A 420 -8.09 -17.00 -19.85
C LYS A 420 -8.35 -18.17 -20.79
N GLU A 421 -7.35 -18.53 -21.60
CA GLU A 421 -7.44 -19.74 -22.43
C GLU A 421 -7.58 -20.99 -21.57
N TRP A 422 -6.84 -21.04 -20.47
CA TRP A 422 -6.96 -22.11 -19.48
C TRP A 422 -8.37 -22.17 -18.87
N TYR A 423 -8.92 -21.03 -18.40
CA TYR A 423 -10.28 -20.97 -17.87
C TYR A 423 -11.32 -21.44 -18.89
N ASN A 424 -11.24 -20.95 -20.13
CA ASN A 424 -12.20 -21.32 -21.19
C ASN A 424 -12.12 -22.79 -21.60
N THR A 425 -10.99 -23.44 -21.35
CA THR A 425 -10.81 -24.88 -21.61
C THR A 425 -11.36 -25.75 -20.48
N PHE A 426 -11.22 -25.32 -19.22
CA PHE A 426 -11.44 -26.17 -18.04
C PHE A 426 -12.56 -25.72 -17.10
N ASN A 427 -13.26 -24.63 -17.40
CA ASN A 427 -14.38 -24.17 -16.58
C ASN A 427 -15.51 -25.23 -16.52
N TRP A 428 -16.42 -25.03 -15.57
CA TRP A 428 -17.51 -25.98 -15.30
C TRP A 428 -18.52 -26.13 -16.44
N LYS A 429 -18.53 -25.23 -17.45
CA LYS A 429 -19.48 -25.26 -18.57
C LYS A 429 -19.05 -26.21 -19.68
N VAL A 430 -17.75 -26.36 -19.90
CA VAL A 430 -17.21 -27.00 -21.12
C VAL A 430 -17.00 -28.50 -20.94
N MET A 431 -16.69 -28.98 -19.74
CA MET A 431 -16.56 -30.41 -19.50
C MET A 431 -17.88 -31.01 -19.03
N LEU A 432 -18.32 -32.09 -19.70
CA LEU A 432 -19.20 -33.09 -19.08
C LEU A 432 -18.61 -33.38 -17.69
N PHE A 433 -19.37 -33.10 -16.63
CA PHE A 433 -19.02 -33.28 -15.21
C PHE A 433 -18.40 -32.09 -14.44
N GLY A 434 -18.17 -30.91 -15.02
CA GLY A 434 -17.75 -29.72 -14.25
C GLY A 434 -16.44 -29.87 -13.46
N ARG A 435 -15.64 -30.89 -13.80
CA ARG A 435 -14.52 -31.38 -12.99
C ARG A 435 -13.20 -30.66 -13.19
N GLY A 436 -13.00 -29.93 -14.30
CA GLY A 436 -11.71 -29.34 -14.65
C GLY A 436 -11.12 -28.46 -13.55
N ILE A 437 -11.63 -27.24 -13.39
CA ILE A 437 -11.12 -26.32 -12.36
C ILE A 437 -11.34 -26.85 -10.93
N PHE A 438 -12.41 -27.63 -10.68
CA PHE A 438 -12.68 -28.24 -9.38
C PHE A 438 -11.57 -29.22 -8.99
N ASP A 439 -11.25 -30.19 -9.85
CA ASP A 439 -10.26 -31.22 -9.60
C ASP A 439 -8.85 -30.61 -9.53
N TYR A 440 -8.55 -29.62 -10.40
CA TYR A 440 -7.28 -28.89 -10.32
C TYR A 440 -7.15 -28.14 -9.00
N GLY A 441 -8.18 -27.38 -8.60
CA GLY A 441 -8.21 -26.64 -7.34
C GLY A 441 -8.10 -27.56 -6.13
N LYS A 442 -8.88 -28.64 -6.11
CA LYS A 442 -8.87 -29.65 -5.04
C LYS A 442 -7.51 -30.32 -4.93
N LYS A 443 -6.93 -30.75 -6.04
CA LYS A 443 -5.56 -31.31 -6.05
C LYS A 443 -4.55 -30.28 -5.55
N GLN A 444 -4.69 -29.03 -5.98
CA GLN A 444 -3.78 -27.95 -5.60
C GLN A 444 -3.84 -27.60 -4.10
N ARG A 445 -4.99 -27.81 -3.48
CA ARG A 445 -5.19 -27.60 -2.04
C ARG A 445 -4.84 -28.83 -1.20
N SER A 446 -5.26 -30.02 -1.61
CA SER A 446 -5.12 -31.26 -0.83
C SER A 446 -3.73 -31.87 -0.87
N ASP A 447 -2.92 -31.54 -1.88
CA ASP A 447 -1.56 -32.04 -2.02
C ASP A 447 -0.60 -30.85 -2.06
N PRO A 448 0.17 -30.57 -0.99
CA PRO A 448 1.16 -29.51 -1.00
C PRO A 448 2.20 -29.68 -2.12
N SER A 449 2.44 -30.91 -2.60
CA SER A 449 3.32 -31.17 -3.75
C SER A 449 2.67 -30.89 -5.12
N SER A 450 1.45 -30.39 -5.12
CA SER A 450 0.85 -29.82 -6.32
C SER A 450 1.51 -28.49 -6.68
N ALA A 451 1.63 -28.25 -7.98
CA ALA A 451 2.30 -27.05 -8.48
C ALA A 451 1.32 -25.94 -8.81
N LEU A 452 1.79 -24.70 -8.70
CA LEU A 452 1.13 -23.53 -9.27
C LEU A 452 1.25 -23.60 -10.79
N PHE A 453 0.21 -23.17 -11.52
CA PHE A 453 0.21 -23.24 -12.98
C PHE A 453 0.62 -21.89 -13.57
N MET A 454 1.73 -21.89 -14.32
CA MET A 454 2.24 -20.73 -15.05
C MET A 454 1.93 -20.91 -16.55
N PHE A 455 1.50 -19.84 -17.22
CA PHE A 455 1.10 -19.83 -18.62
C PHE A 455 2.12 -19.09 -19.51
N ASP A 456 1.97 -19.16 -20.83
CA ASP A 456 2.97 -18.67 -21.78
C ASP A 456 3.13 -17.14 -21.75
N ASP A 457 2.06 -16.38 -21.48
CA ASP A 457 2.12 -14.92 -21.30
C ASP A 457 2.66 -14.49 -19.93
N GLY A 458 3.00 -15.42 -19.04
CA GLY A 458 3.46 -15.16 -17.67
C GLY A 458 2.35 -15.01 -16.64
N SER A 459 1.07 -15.08 -17.04
CA SER A 459 -0.03 -15.20 -16.10
C SER A 459 -0.02 -16.54 -15.37
N PHE A 460 -0.74 -16.64 -14.25
CA PHE A 460 -0.76 -17.88 -13.48
C PHE A 460 -2.06 -18.15 -12.73
N ALA A 461 -2.21 -19.39 -12.26
CA ALA A 461 -3.34 -19.87 -11.47
C ALA A 461 -2.90 -20.72 -10.27
N VAL A 462 -3.57 -20.54 -9.14
CA VAL A 462 -3.35 -21.30 -7.90
C VAL A 462 -4.66 -21.86 -7.37
N GLY A 463 -4.62 -23.06 -6.78
CA GLY A 463 -5.82 -23.71 -6.24
C GLY A 463 -6.31 -23.03 -4.97
N ILE A 464 -7.62 -22.83 -4.90
CA ILE A 464 -8.32 -22.18 -3.79
C ILE A 464 -9.61 -22.94 -3.48
N SER A 465 -10.06 -22.85 -2.22
CA SER A 465 -11.32 -23.40 -1.74
C SER A 465 -12.10 -22.36 -0.94
N ASN A 466 -13.40 -22.56 -0.79
CA ASN A 466 -14.21 -21.79 0.16
C ASN A 466 -13.68 -21.88 1.60
N LEU A 467 -12.97 -22.95 1.94
CA LEU A 467 -12.28 -23.09 3.22
C LEU A 467 -11.00 -22.23 3.34
N ASP A 468 -10.53 -21.59 2.27
CA ASP A 468 -9.45 -20.58 2.31
C ASP A 468 -10.01 -19.15 2.52
N PHE A 469 -11.34 -18.95 2.50
CA PHE A 469 -11.97 -17.62 2.57
C PHE A 469 -11.94 -17.05 3.98
N GLU A 470 -10.80 -16.47 4.36
CA GLU A 470 -10.61 -15.71 5.60
C GLU A 470 -11.00 -14.23 5.45
N ASP A 471 -11.09 -13.73 4.21
CA ASP A 471 -11.45 -12.34 3.93
C ASP A 471 -12.96 -12.11 4.09
N LYS A 472 -13.35 -11.11 4.89
CA LYS A 472 -14.76 -10.80 5.18
C LYS A 472 -15.62 -10.51 3.95
N CYS A 473 -15.01 -10.07 2.84
CA CYS A 473 -15.74 -9.85 1.59
C CYS A 473 -16.43 -11.13 1.09
N PHE A 474 -15.94 -12.31 1.50
CA PHE A 474 -16.54 -13.60 1.18
C PHE A 474 -17.61 -14.05 2.20
N GLU A 475 -17.67 -13.49 3.42
CA GLU A 475 -18.60 -13.93 4.47
C GLU A 475 -20.06 -13.87 4.01
N LYS A 476 -20.43 -12.80 3.28
CA LYS A 476 -21.78 -12.63 2.70
C LYS A 476 -22.15 -13.71 1.67
N TYR A 477 -21.18 -14.49 1.20
CA TYR A 477 -21.35 -15.54 0.20
C TYR A 477 -21.19 -16.94 0.79
N ASN A 478 -20.86 -17.08 2.08
CA ASN A 478 -20.67 -18.38 2.71
C ASN A 478 -21.97 -19.22 2.68
N ASP A 479 -23.12 -18.60 2.89
CA ASP A 479 -24.42 -19.30 2.82
C ASP A 479 -24.81 -19.69 1.38
N MET A 480 -24.29 -18.95 0.40
CA MET A 480 -24.52 -19.22 -1.02
C MET A 480 -23.64 -20.37 -1.52
N ILE A 481 -22.39 -20.46 -1.04
CA ILE A 481 -21.44 -21.49 -1.45
C ILE A 481 -21.69 -22.75 -0.62
N SER A 482 -22.50 -23.65 -1.16
CA SER A 482 -22.83 -24.91 -0.49
C SER A 482 -21.72 -25.97 -0.64
N GLY A 483 -21.38 -26.65 0.45
CA GLY A 483 -20.51 -27.83 0.46
C GLY A 483 -19.02 -27.53 0.26
N ASP A 484 -18.23 -28.57 0.01
CA ASP A 484 -16.81 -28.42 -0.28
C ASP A 484 -16.62 -27.87 -1.71
N ALA A 485 -16.34 -26.57 -1.82
CA ALA A 485 -16.09 -25.91 -3.09
C ALA A 485 -14.59 -25.70 -3.32
N TYR A 486 -14.15 -26.02 -4.53
CA TYR A 486 -12.77 -25.88 -4.97
C TYR A 486 -12.71 -25.23 -6.35
N GLY A 487 -11.59 -24.59 -6.63
CA GLY A 487 -11.34 -23.94 -7.90
C GLY A 487 -9.98 -23.26 -7.94
N GLN A 488 -9.87 -22.19 -8.71
CA GLN A 488 -8.60 -21.51 -8.91
C GLN A 488 -8.74 -19.99 -8.78
N ALA A 489 -7.71 -19.36 -8.22
CA ALA A 489 -7.48 -17.93 -8.28
C ALA A 489 -6.51 -17.64 -9.43
N TYR A 490 -6.86 -16.65 -10.26
CA TYR A 490 -6.14 -16.25 -11.47
C TYR A 490 -5.44 -14.90 -11.27
N PHE A 491 -4.27 -14.79 -11.89
CA PHE A 491 -3.42 -13.60 -11.84
C PHE A 491 -2.92 -13.26 -13.25
N ASP A 492 -2.81 -11.97 -13.55
CA ASP A 492 -2.29 -11.53 -14.85
C ASP A 492 -0.77 -11.70 -14.98
N LYS A 493 -0.22 -11.38 -16.15
CA LYS A 493 1.22 -11.45 -16.43
C LYS A 493 2.10 -10.59 -15.52
N ASN A 494 1.53 -9.61 -14.85
CA ASN A 494 2.21 -8.75 -13.88
C ASN A 494 1.98 -9.22 -12.43
N GLY A 495 1.34 -10.37 -12.24
CA GLY A 495 1.02 -10.96 -10.95
C GLY A 495 -0.12 -10.24 -10.21
N ARG A 496 -0.95 -9.48 -10.91
CA ARG A 496 -2.11 -8.79 -10.30
C ARG A 496 -3.30 -9.76 -10.23
N PRO A 497 -4.05 -9.79 -9.11
CA PRO A 497 -5.27 -10.60 -8.99
C PRO A 497 -6.28 -10.26 -10.08
N VAL A 498 -6.90 -11.30 -10.65
CA VAL A 498 -7.89 -11.18 -11.74
C VAL A 498 -9.25 -11.67 -11.28
N ALA A 499 -9.35 -12.96 -10.95
CA ALA A 499 -10.61 -13.59 -10.58
C ALA A 499 -10.37 -14.84 -9.72
N ILE A 500 -11.35 -15.20 -8.92
CA ILE A 500 -11.48 -16.51 -8.27
C ILE A 500 -12.68 -17.20 -8.89
N ALA A 501 -12.49 -18.41 -9.41
CA ALA A 501 -13.56 -19.22 -9.94
C ALA A 501 -13.61 -20.55 -9.18
N ILE A 502 -14.71 -20.81 -8.48
CA ILE A 502 -14.92 -22.02 -7.67
C ILE A 502 -16.23 -22.71 -8.05
N THR A 503 -16.28 -24.03 -7.84
CA THR A 503 -17.52 -24.79 -7.94
C THR A 503 -17.51 -25.94 -6.92
N SER A 504 -18.65 -26.62 -6.76
CA SER A 504 -18.76 -27.86 -6.00
C SER A 504 -19.05 -29.01 -6.98
N ILE A 505 -18.91 -30.28 -6.55
CA ILE A 505 -19.25 -31.41 -7.41
C ILE A 505 -20.72 -31.32 -7.86
N GLY A 506 -21.65 -31.04 -6.94
CA GLY A 506 -23.08 -30.96 -7.23
C GLY A 506 -23.42 -29.80 -8.18
N SER A 507 -22.89 -28.61 -7.90
CA SER A 507 -23.11 -27.41 -8.71
C SER A 507 -22.47 -27.55 -10.10
N GLY A 508 -21.23 -28.04 -10.16
CA GLY A 508 -20.51 -28.24 -11.41
C GLY A 508 -21.19 -29.26 -12.34
N LEU A 509 -21.85 -30.29 -11.78
CA LEU A 509 -22.63 -31.25 -12.57
C LEU A 509 -23.81 -30.63 -13.33
N ILE A 510 -24.38 -29.54 -12.81
CA ILE A 510 -25.48 -28.80 -13.44
C ILE A 510 -24.99 -27.50 -14.12
N GLY A 511 -23.68 -27.36 -14.32
CA GLY A 511 -23.08 -26.21 -15.00
C GLY A 511 -23.09 -24.92 -14.19
N MET A 512 -23.13 -25.00 -12.86
CA MET A 512 -23.08 -23.85 -11.96
C MET A 512 -21.72 -23.68 -11.31
N GLY A 513 -21.32 -22.43 -11.07
CA GLY A 513 -20.15 -22.08 -10.27
C GLY A 513 -20.31 -20.69 -9.65
N TRP A 514 -19.29 -20.25 -8.95
CA TRP A 514 -19.23 -18.93 -8.36
C TRP A 514 -17.93 -18.26 -8.77
N SER A 515 -18.06 -17.01 -9.22
CA SER A 515 -16.95 -16.23 -9.72
C SER A 515 -16.86 -14.92 -8.94
N PHE A 516 -15.64 -14.55 -8.56
CA PHE A 516 -15.33 -13.30 -7.91
C PHE A 516 -14.27 -12.59 -8.73
N VAL A 517 -14.56 -11.39 -9.21
CA VAL A 517 -13.62 -10.61 -10.01
C VAL A 517 -12.97 -9.56 -9.12
N TYR A 518 -11.65 -9.44 -9.22
CA TYR A 518 -10.90 -8.44 -8.48
C TYR A 518 -10.96 -7.10 -9.21
N LYS A 519 -11.51 -6.09 -8.55
CA LYS A 519 -11.48 -4.71 -9.01
C LYS A 519 -11.50 -3.77 -7.81
N ASP A 520 -10.90 -2.60 -7.97
CA ASP A 520 -10.96 -1.53 -6.96
C ASP A 520 -10.49 -1.91 -5.55
N GLY A 521 -9.51 -2.82 -5.47
CA GLY A 521 -8.94 -3.30 -4.22
C GLY A 521 -9.78 -4.35 -3.49
N GLN A 522 -10.81 -4.92 -4.11
CA GLN A 522 -11.71 -5.90 -3.49
C GLN A 522 -12.19 -6.99 -4.47
N TRP A 523 -12.77 -8.06 -3.91
CA TRP A 523 -13.42 -9.12 -4.68
C TRP A 523 -14.92 -8.86 -4.80
N ASP A 524 -15.40 -8.73 -6.04
CA ASP A 524 -16.82 -8.57 -6.34
C ASP A 524 -17.39 -9.85 -6.93
N TYR A 525 -18.48 -10.34 -6.35
CA TYR A 525 -19.19 -11.50 -6.89
C TYR A 525 -19.82 -11.18 -8.24
N GLU A 526 -19.55 -12.03 -9.22
CA GLU A 526 -20.16 -11.98 -10.54
C GLU A 526 -21.12 -13.15 -10.69
N SER A 527 -22.41 -12.84 -10.74
CA SER A 527 -23.49 -13.81 -10.86
C SER A 527 -23.65 -14.36 -12.28
N GLN A 528 -23.08 -13.69 -13.27
CA GLN A 528 -23.08 -14.14 -14.65
C GLN A 528 -21.77 -14.85 -14.96
N ASP A 529 -21.87 -16.11 -15.35
CA ASP A 529 -20.72 -16.96 -15.61
C ASP A 529 -19.93 -16.58 -16.89
N ASP A 530 -20.35 -15.55 -17.63
CA ASP A 530 -19.66 -15.00 -18.82
C ASP A 530 -18.71 -13.84 -18.47
N TRP A 531 -18.39 -13.67 -17.19
CA TRP A 531 -17.59 -12.57 -16.67
C TRP A 531 -16.25 -12.41 -17.38
N ASP A 532 -15.62 -13.51 -17.81
CA ASP A 532 -14.34 -13.46 -18.51
C ASP A 532 -14.49 -12.79 -19.87
N GLU A 533 -15.53 -13.11 -20.64
CA GLU A 533 -15.80 -12.48 -21.93
C GLU A 533 -16.35 -11.06 -21.76
N ARG A 534 -17.34 -10.88 -20.88
CA ARG A 534 -18.07 -9.63 -20.69
C ARG A 534 -17.22 -8.52 -20.07
N LEU A 535 -16.41 -8.84 -19.07
CA LEU A 535 -15.60 -7.83 -18.36
C LEU A 535 -14.21 -7.67 -18.96
N PHE A 536 -13.60 -8.75 -19.42
CA PHE A 536 -12.22 -8.71 -19.92
C PHE A 536 -12.15 -8.67 -21.45
N PHE A 537 -13.22 -8.98 -22.19
CA PHE A 537 -13.23 -9.00 -23.67
C PHE A 537 -12.10 -9.87 -24.24
N ASN A 538 -11.07 -9.27 -24.85
CA ASN A 538 -9.87 -9.98 -25.34
C ASN A 538 -8.63 -9.70 -24.47
N LYS A 539 -8.80 -9.06 -23.32
CA LYS A 539 -7.75 -8.72 -22.37
C LYS A 539 -7.53 -9.87 -21.38
N THR A 540 -6.30 -9.97 -20.90
CA THR A 540 -5.87 -10.89 -19.83
C THR A 540 -5.32 -10.13 -18.62
N ASP A 541 -5.21 -8.81 -18.71
CA ASP A 541 -4.75 -7.96 -17.61
C ASP A 541 -5.86 -7.78 -16.55
N SER A 542 -5.46 -7.60 -15.29
CA SER A 542 -6.39 -7.29 -14.20
C SER A 542 -7.22 -6.03 -14.48
N LEU A 543 -8.47 -6.00 -13.98
CA LEU A 543 -9.32 -4.81 -14.03
C LEU A 543 -8.84 -3.71 -13.07
N ASP A 544 -8.05 -4.07 -12.06
CA ASP A 544 -7.38 -3.10 -11.19
C ASP A 544 -5.90 -3.00 -11.57
N GLN A 545 -5.60 -2.03 -12.42
CA GLN A 545 -4.22 -1.80 -12.88
C GLN A 545 -3.24 -1.48 -11.74
N TYR A 546 -3.76 -1.00 -10.60
CA TYR A 546 -3.03 -0.54 -9.43
C TYR A 546 -3.06 -1.54 -8.26
N SER A 547 -3.66 -2.71 -8.43
CA SER A 547 -3.72 -3.72 -7.38
C SER A 547 -2.32 -4.17 -6.95
N PRO A 548 -2.15 -4.57 -5.68
CA PRO A 548 -0.91 -5.21 -5.25
C PRO A 548 -0.58 -6.46 -6.09
N LYS A 549 0.71 -6.73 -6.25
CA LYS A 549 1.24 -7.76 -7.14
C LYS A 549 1.82 -8.93 -6.35
N PHE A 550 1.76 -10.11 -6.95
CA PHE A 550 2.38 -11.33 -6.46
C PHE A 550 3.55 -11.76 -7.37
N SER A 551 4.72 -11.98 -6.78
CA SER A 551 5.92 -12.43 -7.50
C SER A 551 6.10 -13.92 -7.29
N ILE A 552 6.29 -14.61 -8.41
CA ILE A 552 6.71 -16.00 -8.45
C ILE A 552 8.13 -16.02 -9.03
N LYS A 553 9.14 -16.16 -8.18
CA LYS A 553 10.54 -16.17 -8.64
C LYS A 553 10.89 -17.55 -9.22
N GLU A 554 11.40 -17.58 -10.45
CA GLU A 554 11.94 -18.81 -11.05
C GLU A 554 13.14 -19.38 -10.29
N ASN A 555 13.89 -18.58 -9.52
CA ASN A 555 15.05 -19.07 -8.77
C ASN A 555 14.69 -19.90 -7.51
N ASP A 556 13.42 -19.95 -7.13
CA ASP A 556 12.95 -20.92 -6.11
C ASP A 556 12.70 -22.31 -6.73
N VAL A 557 12.86 -22.46 -8.05
CA VAL A 557 12.52 -23.66 -8.85
C VAL A 557 13.72 -24.59 -9.12
N THR A 558 14.97 -24.13 -8.99
CA THR A 558 16.14 -24.89 -9.49
C THR A 558 16.99 -25.62 -8.45
N LYS A 559 16.65 -25.64 -7.16
CA LYS A 559 17.49 -26.33 -6.14
C LYS A 559 17.16 -27.80 -5.85
N LYS A 560 16.22 -28.44 -6.54
CA LYS A 560 15.87 -29.85 -6.26
C LYS A 560 15.66 -30.78 -7.46
N SER A 561 15.96 -30.36 -8.70
CA SER A 561 15.81 -31.24 -9.87
C SER A 561 17.11 -31.85 -10.41
N GLU A 562 18.24 -31.72 -9.70
CA GLU A 562 19.45 -32.51 -9.99
C GLU A 562 19.63 -33.63 -8.96
N VAL A 563 18.68 -34.56 -8.90
CA VAL A 563 19.00 -35.92 -8.45
C VAL A 563 19.11 -36.76 -9.72
N LYS A 564 20.34 -36.96 -10.19
CA LYS A 564 20.64 -37.99 -11.19
C LYS A 564 20.16 -39.34 -10.62
N PRO A 565 19.38 -40.14 -11.36
CA PRO A 565 19.06 -41.49 -10.93
C PRO A 565 20.36 -42.30 -10.87
N ASP A 566 20.70 -42.77 -9.68
CA ASP A 566 21.80 -43.71 -9.47
C ASP A 566 21.39 -45.07 -10.03
N LEU A 567 21.76 -45.31 -11.28
CA LEU A 567 21.66 -46.59 -11.95
C LEU A 567 22.79 -47.52 -11.46
N THR A 568 22.79 -47.87 -10.17
CA THR A 568 23.46 -49.09 -9.71
C THR A 568 22.81 -49.61 -8.42
N LYS A 569 21.94 -50.61 -8.55
CA LYS A 569 21.94 -51.85 -7.73
C LYS A 569 20.80 -52.74 -8.16
N THR A 570 21.07 -53.49 -9.23
CA THR A 570 20.62 -54.87 -9.36
C THR A 570 21.39 -55.68 -8.32
N GLU A 571 20.69 -56.40 -7.45
CA GLU A 571 20.88 -57.85 -7.19
C GLU A 571 20.27 -58.26 -5.83
N LEU A 572 19.39 -59.27 -5.96
CA LEU A 572 18.76 -60.17 -4.98
C LEU A 572 17.61 -59.64 -4.12
#